data_AF-A0A9N9TU01-F1
#
_entry.id   AF-A0A9N9TU01-F1
#
_cell.length_a   1.000
_cell.length_b   1.000
_cell.length_c   1.000
_cell.angle_alpha   90.00
_cell.angle_beta   90.00
_cell.angle_gamma   90.00
#
_symmetry.space_group_name_H-M   'P 1'
#
loop_
_entity.id
_entity.type
_entity.pdbx_description
1 polymer ?
#
loop_
_entity_poly.entity_id
_entity_poly.type
_entity_poly.pdbx_seq_one_letter_code
_entity_poly.pdbx_strand_id
1 'polypeptide(L)'
;MIKKLIILAALLEGCFSSLGFVRDLVEFNVAGHPVLHKDQNWPFDPDVGKRRSRQYQELNGRFGEKAIERLGLGLDGYDRERLQEQRLRDAGHLGGVDYLTP
;
A
#
# COMPACT_ATOMS: atom_id res chain seq x y z
N MET A 1 -6.77 -14.21 63.18
CA MET A 1 -6.48 -15.12 62.04
C MET A 1 -7.03 -14.56 60.72
N ILE A 2 -8.30 -14.16 60.67
CA ILE A 2 -8.98 -13.58 59.49
C ILE A 2 -8.25 -12.39 58.84
N LYS A 3 -7.75 -11.42 59.62
CA LYS A 3 -6.99 -10.27 59.07
C LYS A 3 -5.72 -10.68 58.32
N LYS A 4 -5.03 -11.75 58.75
CA LYS A 4 -3.83 -12.26 58.07
C LYS A 4 -4.18 -12.94 56.74
N LEU A 5 -5.34 -13.61 56.68
CA LEU A 5 -5.85 -14.24 55.46
C LEU A 5 -6.21 -13.21 54.38
N ILE A 6 -6.84 -12.10 54.79
CA ILE A 6 -7.20 -11.00 53.88
C ILE A 6 -5.96 -10.33 53.29
N ILE A 7 -4.92 -10.09 54.11
CA ILE A 7 -3.66 -9.50 53.64
C ILE A 7 -2.95 -10.45 52.65
N LEU A 8 -2.96 -11.75 52.92
CA LEU A 8 -2.38 -12.74 52.00
C LEU A 8 -3.13 -12.79 50.66
N ALA A 9 -4.46 -12.73 50.69
CA ALA A 9 -5.28 -12.70 49.48
C ALA A 9 -5.01 -11.44 48.63
N ALA A 10 -4.91 -10.26 49.26
CA ALA A 10 -4.61 -9.01 48.56
C ALA A 10 -3.20 -9.00 47.94
N LEU A 11 -2.21 -9.59 48.61
CA LEU A 11 -0.85 -9.72 48.07
C LEU A 11 -0.78 -10.70 46.89
N LEU A 12 -1.57 -11.77 46.94
CA LEU A 12 -1.68 -12.73 45.84
C LEU A 12 -2.32 -12.08 44.61
N GLU A 13 -3.44 -11.36 44.77
CA GLU A 13 -4.09 -10.64 43.66
C GLU A 13 -3.15 -9.63 42.99
N GLY A 14 -2.38 -8.86 43.77
CA GLY A 14 -1.40 -7.91 43.24
C GLY A 14 -0.26 -8.56 42.42
N CYS A 15 0.12 -9.80 42.78
CA CYS A 15 1.16 -10.55 42.07
C CYS A 15 0.65 -11.11 40.72
N PHE A 16 -0.61 -11.56 40.66
CA PHE A 16 -1.20 -12.01 39.40
C PHE A 16 -1.45 -10.85 38.43
N SER A 17 -1.81 -9.66 38.93
CA SER A 17 -2.01 -8.48 38.08
C SER A 17 -0.73 -7.92 37.45
N SER A 18 0.40 -8.00 38.16
CA SER A 18 1.68 -7.48 37.66
C SER A 18 2.27 -8.34 36.54
N LEU A 19 2.04 -9.66 36.60
CA LEU A 19 2.50 -10.57 35.55
C LEU A 19 1.76 -10.36 34.22
N GLY A 20 0.46 -10.08 34.28
CA GLY A 20 -0.33 -9.72 33.09
C GLY A 20 0.18 -8.43 32.44
N PHE A 21 0.42 -7.39 33.24
CA PHE A 21 0.92 -6.11 32.74
C PHE A 21 2.29 -6.21 32.07
N VAL A 22 3.24 -6.94 32.67
CA VAL A 22 4.58 -7.11 32.09
C VAL A 22 4.52 -7.92 30.79
N ARG A 23 3.72 -9.00 30.77
CA ARG A 23 3.51 -9.79 29.56
C ARG A 23 2.94 -8.92 28.44
N ASP A 24 1.85 -8.20 28.72
CA ASP A 24 1.17 -7.38 27.72
C ASP A 24 2.11 -6.29 27.19
N LEU A 25 2.90 -5.65 28.06
CA LEU A 25 3.88 -4.64 27.66
C LEU A 25 4.95 -5.22 26.75
N VAL A 26 5.48 -6.41 27.04
CA VAL A 26 6.46 -7.09 26.17
C VAL A 26 5.82 -7.51 24.84
N GLU A 27 4.62 -8.10 24.87
CA GLU A 27 3.88 -8.54 23.69
C GLU A 27 3.58 -7.36 22.75
N PHE A 28 3.13 -6.23 23.30
CA PHE A 28 2.88 -5.00 22.54
C PHE A 28 4.13 -4.41 21.86
N ASN A 29 5.29 -4.48 22.52
CA ASN A 29 6.52 -3.90 21.99
C ASN A 29 7.23 -4.83 20.99
N VAL A 30 7.12 -6.16 21.16
CA VAL A 30 7.79 -7.13 20.29
C VAL A 30 6.94 -7.52 19.09
N ALA A 31 5.63 -7.75 19.29
CA ALA A 31 4.73 -8.27 18.26
C ALA A 31 3.70 -7.24 17.76
N GLY A 32 3.63 -6.06 18.40
CA GLY A 32 2.61 -5.05 18.13
C GLY A 32 1.30 -5.32 18.87
N HIS A 33 0.31 -4.44 18.69
CA HIS A 33 -1.04 -4.67 19.23
C HIS A 33 -1.61 -5.97 18.66
N PRO A 34 -2.16 -6.90 19.47
CA PRO A 34 -2.81 -8.10 18.98
C PRO A 34 -4.17 -7.68 18.41
N VAL A 35 -4.12 -6.97 17.29
CA VAL A 35 -5.23 -6.84 16.37
C VAL A 35 -5.38 -8.24 15.83
N LEU A 36 -6.25 -9.03 16.48
CA LEU A 36 -6.72 -10.35 16.06
C LEU A 36 -6.63 -10.43 14.54
N HIS A 37 -5.70 -11.23 14.02
CA HIS A 37 -5.66 -11.52 12.59
C HIS A 37 -7.01 -12.16 12.26
N LYS A 38 -7.95 -11.36 11.76
CA LYS A 38 -9.23 -11.89 11.33
C LYS A 38 -8.95 -12.79 10.14
N ASP A 39 -9.55 -13.98 10.16
CA ASP A 39 -9.56 -14.84 8.99
C ASP A 39 -10.16 -14.05 7.82
N GLN A 40 -9.28 -13.66 6.90
CA GLN A 40 -9.61 -12.83 5.76
C GLN A 40 -9.72 -13.75 4.55
N ASN A 41 -10.95 -14.03 4.12
CA ASN A 41 -11.17 -14.75 2.86
C ASN A 41 -11.08 -13.77 1.69
N TRP A 42 -10.16 -14.02 0.77
CA TRP A 42 -10.05 -13.28 -0.49
C TRP A 42 -10.56 -14.15 -1.63
N PRO A 43 -11.46 -13.64 -2.49
CA PRO A 43 -11.82 -14.33 -3.73
C PRO A 43 -10.62 -14.28 -4.69
N PHE A 44 -9.73 -15.26 -4.58
CA PHE A 44 -8.57 -15.40 -5.46
C PHE A 44 -8.99 -16.08 -6.77
N ASP A 45 -8.88 -15.34 -7.87
CA ASP A 45 -9.05 -15.87 -9.22
C ASP A 45 -7.68 -15.86 -9.93
N PRO A 46 -7.08 -17.03 -10.21
CA PRO A 46 -5.75 -17.13 -10.80
C PRO A 46 -5.68 -16.55 -12.24
N ASP A 47 -6.80 -16.45 -12.94
CA ASP A 47 -6.87 -15.98 -14.33
C ASP A 47 -7.26 -14.50 -14.45
N VAL A 48 -7.57 -13.82 -13.34
CA VAL A 48 -7.95 -12.41 -13.34
C VAL A 48 -6.88 -11.52 -14.00
N GLY A 49 -5.60 -11.84 -13.79
CA GLY A 49 -4.48 -11.12 -14.36
C GLY A 49 -4.48 -11.16 -15.89
N LYS A 50 -4.75 -12.33 -16.49
CA LYS A 50 -4.78 -12.50 -17.95
C LYS A 50 -5.90 -11.67 -18.57
N ARG A 51 -7.10 -11.72 -17.98
CA ARG A 51 -8.26 -10.98 -18.49
C ARG A 51 -8.08 -9.47 -18.37
N ARG A 52 -7.57 -9.00 -17.22
CA ARG A 52 -7.29 -7.57 -17.00
C ARG A 52 -6.11 -7.06 -17.82
N SER A 53 -5.11 -7.89 -18.09
CA SER A 53 -3.98 -7.51 -18.94
C SER A 53 -4.45 -7.13 -20.34
N ARG A 54 -5.35 -7.91 -20.94
CA ARG A 54 -5.96 -7.57 -22.24
C ARG A 54 -6.66 -6.21 -22.19
N GLN A 55 -7.53 -5.99 -21.21
CA GLN A 55 -8.27 -4.74 -21.05
C GLN A 55 -7.32 -3.54 -20.87
N TYR A 56 -6.26 -3.72 -20.07
CA TYR A 56 -5.26 -2.69 -19.85
C TYR A 56 -4.52 -2.34 -21.14
N GLN A 57 -4.10 -3.35 -21.91
CA GLN A 57 -3.40 -3.13 -23.17
C GLN A 57 -4.26 -2.43 -24.23
N GLU A 58 -5.55 -2.81 -24.32
CA GLU A 58 -6.52 -2.15 -25.21
C GLU A 58 -6.68 -0.65 -24.86
N LEU A 59 -6.73 -0.31 -23.57
CA LEU A 59 -6.94 1.06 -23.10
C LEU A 59 -5.67 1.94 -23.13
N ASN A 60 -4.53 1.36 -22.74
CA ASN A 60 -3.31 2.09 -22.37
C ASN A 60 -2.13 1.81 -23.29
N GLY A 61 -2.29 0.92 -24.28
CA GLY A 61 -1.20 0.46 -25.10
C GLY A 61 -0.51 -0.77 -24.52
N ARG A 62 0.26 -1.48 -25.35
CA ARG A 62 0.83 -2.80 -25.00
C ARG A 62 1.73 -2.73 -23.77
N PHE A 63 2.46 -1.63 -23.62
CA PHE A 63 3.37 -1.37 -22.51
C PHE A 63 2.92 -0.19 -21.63
N GLY A 64 1.68 0.29 -21.81
CA GLY A 64 1.15 1.42 -21.06
C GLY A 64 1.59 2.78 -21.59
N GLU A 65 2.12 2.86 -22.80
CA GLU A 65 2.61 4.10 -23.43
C GLU A 65 1.56 5.24 -23.38
N LYS A 66 0.29 4.94 -23.63
CA LYS A 66 -0.80 5.93 -23.57
C LYS A 66 -1.16 6.34 -22.15
N ALA A 67 -0.98 5.44 -21.17
CA ALA A 67 -1.20 5.79 -19.77
C ALA A 67 -0.13 6.76 -19.28
N ILE A 68 1.13 6.51 -19.64
CA ILE A 68 2.26 7.38 -19.29
C ILE A 68 2.08 8.77 -19.93
N GLU A 69 1.70 8.82 -21.20
CA GLU A 69 1.39 10.09 -21.88
C GLU A 69 0.31 10.87 -21.13
N ARG A 70 -0.84 10.25 -20.84
CA ARG A 70 -1.93 10.91 -20.09
C ARG A 70 -1.50 11.39 -18.70
N LEU A 71 -0.66 10.63 -17.99
CA LEU A 71 -0.12 11.07 -16.70
C LEU A 71 0.74 12.33 -16.84
N GLY A 72 1.51 12.44 -17.92
CA GLY A 72 2.31 13.63 -18.25
C GLY A 72 1.47 14.84 -18.69
N LEU A 73 0.25 14.62 -19.18
CA LEU A 73 -0.69 15.65 -19.63
C LEU A 73 -1.57 16.25 -18.54
N GLY A 74 -1.40 15.85 -17.26
CA GLY A 74 -2.07 16.45 -16.09
C GLY A 74 -3.61 16.39 -16.11
N LEU A 75 -4.25 16.95 -15.08
CA LEU A 75 -5.70 16.78 -14.80
C LEU A 75 -6.49 18.10 -14.78
N ASP A 76 -5.85 19.22 -15.12
CA ASP A 76 -6.39 20.58 -15.06
C ASP A 76 -7.23 20.97 -16.30
N GLY A 77 -7.36 20.07 -17.28
CA GLY A 77 -8.13 20.29 -18.51
C GLY A 77 -7.34 20.93 -19.66
N TYR A 78 -6.04 21.21 -19.47
CA TYR A 78 -5.13 21.72 -20.51
C TYR A 78 -4.30 20.61 -21.18
N ASP A 79 -4.86 19.40 -21.25
CA ASP A 79 -4.18 18.21 -21.76
C ASP A 79 -3.88 18.34 -23.26
N ARG A 80 -4.79 18.95 -24.03
CA ARG A 80 -4.66 19.10 -25.49
C ARG A 80 -3.60 20.11 -25.88
N GLU A 81 -3.54 21.24 -25.19
CA GLU A 81 -2.54 22.28 -25.39
C GLU A 81 -1.16 21.73 -25.08
N ARG A 82 -1.01 21.06 -23.93
CA ARG A 82 0.26 20.43 -23.56
C ARG A 82 0.67 19.36 -24.55
N LEU A 83 -0.27 18.51 -24.99
CA LEU A 83 0.00 17.49 -26.02
C LEU A 83 0.48 18.11 -27.33
N GLN A 84 -0.13 19.22 -27.76
CA GLN A 84 0.29 19.94 -28.95
C GLN A 84 1.71 20.49 -28.79
N GLU A 85 2.03 21.08 -27.65
CA GLU A 85 3.39 21.52 -27.34
C GLU A 85 4.39 20.36 -27.34
N GLN A 86 4.04 19.18 -26.79
CA GLN A 86 4.92 18.01 -26.84
C GLN A 86 5.21 17.59 -28.28
N ARG A 87 4.17 17.51 -29.12
CA ARG A 87 4.31 17.16 -30.55
C ARG A 87 5.19 18.14 -31.32
N LEU A 88 5.09 19.44 -31.02
CA LEU A 88 5.93 20.46 -31.65
C LEU A 88 7.39 20.33 -31.22
N ARG A 89 7.66 20.01 -29.94
CA ARG A 89 9.02 19.73 -29.46
C ARG A 89 9.60 18.47 -30.08
N ASP A 90 8.79 17.42 -30.18
CA ASP A 90 9.23 16.11 -30.66
C ASP A 90 9.30 16.05 -32.20
N ALA A 91 8.79 17.05 -32.91
CA ALA A 91 8.89 17.13 -34.36
C ALA A 91 10.37 17.14 -34.79
N GLY A 92 10.78 16.10 -35.51
CA GLY A 92 12.17 15.92 -35.95
C GLY A 92 13.10 15.21 -34.94
N HIS A 93 12.60 14.85 -33.75
CA HIS A 93 13.35 14.16 -32.71
C HIS A 93 12.85 12.71 -32.57
N LEU A 94 13.74 11.75 -32.34
CA LEU A 94 13.38 10.33 -32.14
C LEU A 94 12.92 10.10 -30.70
N GLY A 95 11.73 10.59 -30.34
CA GLY A 95 11.16 10.40 -29.00
C GLY A 95 11.98 11.07 -27.89
N GLY A 96 12.48 12.29 -28.16
CA GLY A 96 13.27 13.09 -27.22
C GLY A 96 14.80 12.96 -27.35
N VAL A 97 15.28 12.18 -28.33
CA VAL A 97 16.71 12.12 -28.67
C VAL A 97 16.93 12.82 -30.01
N ASP A 98 17.90 13.74 -30.06
CA ASP A 98 18.24 14.49 -31.26
C ASP A 98 19.01 13.57 -32.24
N TYR A 99 18.55 13.48 -33.49
CA TYR A 99 19.11 12.53 -34.47
C TYR A 99 20.61 12.77 -34.74
N LEU A 100 21.08 14.00 -34.50
CA LEU A 100 22.44 14.44 -34.76
C LEU A 100 23.39 14.31 -33.54
N THR A 101 22.87 14.03 -32.35
CA THR A 101 23.67 13.84 -31.13
C THR A 101 23.08 12.70 -30.28
N PRO A 102 23.56 11.45 -30.46
CA PRO A 102 23.14 10.30 -29.67
C PRO A 102 23.60 10.37 -28.20
#